data_AF-A0A4C1SE25-F1
#
_entry.id   AF-A0A4C1SE25-F1
#
_cell.length_a   1.000
_cell.length_b   1.000
_cell.length_c   1.000
_cell.angle_alpha   90.00
_cell.angle_beta   90.00
_cell.angle_gamma   90.00
#
_symmetry.space_group_name_H-M   'P 1'
#
loop_
_entity.id
_entity.type
_entity.pdbx_description
1 polymer ?
#
loop_
_entity_poly.entity_id
_entity_poly.type
_entity_poly.pdbx_seq_one_letter_code
_entity_poly.pdbx_strand_id
1 'polypeptide(L)'
;MHVARKDKRAYIYSLEELKDAQTHDDLWNSAQIQMVKEGKMHGFLRMYWCKKILEWTTSPEEALRFAIYLNDHYSIDGRDANGYVGCMWSICGVHDQGWAERAVFGKIRYMNYNGCKRKFDVKAFVARYGGQAHVHAPGPPIPASRTKPIKEPKRRI
;
A
#
# COMPACT_ATOMS: atom_id res chain seq x y z
N MET A 1 -3.71 9.90 -12.68
CA MET A 1 -4.05 8.46 -12.60
C MET A 1 -3.99 7.74 -13.96
N HIS A 2 -4.37 8.35 -15.09
CA HIS A 2 -4.42 7.67 -16.40
C HIS A 2 -3.10 7.07 -16.92
N VAL A 3 -1.94 7.68 -16.64
CA VAL A 3 -0.63 7.20 -17.16
C VAL A 3 -0.15 5.94 -16.43
N ALA A 4 -0.33 5.85 -15.11
CA ALA A 4 0.15 4.74 -14.29
C ALA A 4 -0.68 3.45 -14.42
N ARG A 5 -1.86 3.52 -15.05
CA ARG A 5 -2.79 2.38 -15.20
C ARG A 5 -2.21 1.24 -16.05
N LYS A 6 -1.34 1.58 -17.02
CA LYS A 6 -0.71 0.63 -17.93
C LYS A 6 0.61 0.07 -17.40
N ASP A 7 1.05 0.52 -16.23
CA ASP A 7 2.29 0.05 -15.64
C ASP A 7 2.15 -1.41 -15.20
N LYS A 8 3.16 -2.21 -15.54
CA LYS A 8 3.26 -3.58 -15.03
C LYS A 8 3.46 -3.55 -13.52
N ARG A 9 2.80 -4.46 -12.83
CA ARG A 9 2.91 -4.64 -11.38
C ARG A 9 3.72 -5.88 -11.08
N ALA A 10 4.61 -5.79 -10.10
CA ALA A 10 5.46 -6.90 -9.69
C ALA A 10 4.66 -7.99 -8.97
N TYR A 11 3.53 -7.65 -8.37
CA TYR A 11 2.63 -8.59 -7.71
C TYR A 11 1.20 -8.17 -7.99
N ILE A 12 0.32 -9.15 -8.13
CA ILE A 12 -1.13 -8.97 -8.21
C ILE A 12 -1.73 -10.02 -7.29
N TYR A 13 -2.49 -9.57 -6.30
CA TYR A 13 -3.18 -10.46 -5.36
C TYR A 13 -4.69 -10.43 -5.57
N SER A 14 -5.32 -11.57 -5.37
CA SER A 14 -6.76 -11.67 -5.22
C SER A 14 -7.24 -11.05 -3.91
N LEU A 15 -8.56 -10.85 -3.79
CA LEU A 15 -9.13 -10.40 -2.53
C LEU A 15 -8.90 -11.44 -1.43
N GLU A 16 -9.00 -12.72 -1.76
CA GLU A 16 -8.82 -13.85 -0.86
C GLU A 16 -7.39 -13.89 -0.31
N GLU A 17 -6.37 -13.75 -1.17
CA GLU A 17 -4.96 -13.73 -0.77
C GLU A 17 -4.67 -12.54 0.17
N LEU A 18 -5.23 -11.36 -0.13
CA LEU A 18 -5.12 -10.19 0.74
C LEU A 18 -5.86 -10.41 2.07
N LYS A 19 -7.09 -10.93 2.03
CA LYS A 19 -7.91 -11.20 3.21
C LYS A 19 -7.21 -12.16 4.18
N ASP A 20 -6.61 -13.22 3.64
CA ASP A 20 -5.97 -14.30 4.39
C ASP A 20 -4.49 -14.01 4.72
N ALA A 21 -4.02 -12.78 4.45
CA ALA A 21 -2.66 -12.32 4.74
C ALA A 21 -1.56 -13.16 4.05
N GLN A 22 -1.78 -13.52 2.78
CA GLN A 22 -0.89 -14.40 2.00
C GLN A 22 -0.05 -13.63 0.97
N THR A 23 0.56 -12.51 1.37
CA THR A 23 1.45 -11.75 0.49
C THR A 23 2.93 -12.08 0.73
N HIS A 24 3.81 -11.61 -0.15
CA HIS A 24 5.26 -11.64 0.03
C HIS A 24 5.77 -10.72 1.16
N ASP A 25 4.93 -9.86 1.73
CA ASP A 25 5.32 -8.83 2.69
C ASP A 25 4.85 -9.20 4.11
N ASP A 26 5.79 -9.61 4.95
CA ASP A 26 5.52 -10.03 6.35
C ASP A 26 4.91 -8.92 7.21
N LEU A 27 5.27 -7.65 6.97
CA LEU A 27 4.72 -6.49 7.66
C LEU A 27 3.28 -6.24 7.22
N TRP A 28 3.00 -6.32 5.92
CA TRP A 28 1.64 -6.16 5.41
C TRP A 28 0.74 -7.28 5.96
N ASN A 29 1.22 -8.52 5.92
CA ASN A 29 0.49 -9.68 6.45
C ASN A 29 0.25 -9.53 7.95
N SER A 30 1.24 -9.08 8.71
CA SER A 30 1.11 -8.82 10.15
C SER A 30 0.10 -7.71 10.44
N ALA A 31 0.04 -6.66 9.62
CA ALA A 31 -0.94 -5.60 9.76
C ALA A 31 -2.37 -6.09 9.47
N GLN A 32 -2.55 -6.89 8.41
CA GLN A 32 -3.82 -7.55 8.09
C GLN A 32 -4.26 -8.47 9.25
N ILE A 33 -3.36 -9.31 9.77
CA ILE A 33 -3.63 -10.19 10.91
C ILE A 33 -4.01 -9.38 12.16
N GLN A 34 -3.34 -8.25 12.43
CA GLN A 34 -3.74 -7.36 13.53
C GLN A 34 -5.19 -6.91 13.37
N MET A 35 -5.57 -6.44 12.17
CA MET A 35 -6.94 -5.98 11.93
C MET A 35 -7.96 -7.09 12.14
N VAL A 36 -7.68 -8.31 11.65
CA VAL A 36 -8.57 -9.47 11.81
C VAL A 36 -8.69 -9.90 13.27
N LYS A 37 -7.59 -9.92 14.03
CA LYS A 37 -7.57 -10.41 15.42
C LYS A 37 -8.10 -9.39 16.42
N GLU A 38 -7.74 -8.12 16.26
CA GLU A 38 -8.01 -7.07 17.25
C GLU A 38 -9.16 -6.14 16.83
N GLY A 39 -9.64 -6.25 15.59
CA GLY A 39 -10.62 -5.31 15.02
C GLY A 39 -10.08 -3.90 14.83
N LYS A 40 -8.76 -3.66 15.06
CA LYS A 40 -8.16 -2.33 14.97
C LYS A 40 -6.69 -2.42 14.57
N MET A 41 -6.40 -2.02 13.34
CA MET A 41 -5.02 -1.90 12.86
C MET A 41 -4.35 -0.62 13.38
N HIS A 42 -3.06 -0.69 13.67
CA HIS A 42 -2.22 0.47 14.00
C HIS A 42 -2.36 1.58 12.94
N GLY A 43 -2.63 2.82 13.36
CA GLY A 43 -2.99 3.92 12.46
C GLY A 43 -1.95 4.22 11.37
N PHE A 44 -0.66 4.20 11.71
CA PHE A 44 0.41 4.36 10.71
C PHE A 44 0.41 3.24 9.65
N LEU A 45 0.08 2.01 10.08
CA LEU A 45 0.07 0.85 9.20
C LEU A 45 -1.16 0.77 8.33
N ARG A 46 -2.31 1.38 8.70
CA ARG A 46 -3.44 1.50 7.78
C ARG A 46 -3.07 2.20 6.47
N MET A 47 -2.24 3.25 6.56
CA MET A 47 -1.72 3.94 5.37
C MET A 47 -0.81 3.04 4.53
N TYR A 48 0.12 2.32 5.19
CA TYR A 48 1.01 1.36 4.52
C TYR A 48 0.19 0.28 3.81
N TRP A 49 -0.70 -0.36 4.57
CA TRP A 49 -1.58 -1.44 4.15
C TRP A 49 -2.40 -1.05 2.92
N CYS A 50 -3.07 0.10 2.97
CA CYS A 50 -3.93 0.56 1.87
C CYS A 50 -3.13 0.93 0.62
N LYS A 51 -1.93 1.52 0.78
CA LYS A 51 -1.04 1.84 -0.34
C LYS A 51 -0.47 0.59 -1.02
N LYS A 52 -0.24 -0.48 -0.27
CA LYS A 52 0.19 -1.77 -0.85
C LYS A 52 -0.91 -2.47 -1.62
N ILE A 53 -2.17 -2.33 -1.20
CA ILE A 53 -3.31 -2.79 -2.02
C ILE A 53 -3.30 -2.08 -3.38
N LEU A 54 -3.07 -0.76 -3.44
CA LEU A 54 -2.89 -0.05 -4.73
C LEU A 54 -1.72 -0.59 -5.57
N GLU A 55 -0.59 -0.91 -4.93
CA GLU A 55 0.58 -1.45 -5.61
C GLU A 55 0.35 -2.85 -6.18
N TRP A 56 -0.54 -3.64 -5.56
CA TRP A 56 -0.69 -5.08 -5.80
C TRP A 56 -2.08 -5.51 -6.29
N THR A 57 -2.90 -4.59 -6.84
CA THR A 57 -4.15 -4.93 -7.54
C THR A 57 -4.12 -4.44 -8.98
N THR A 58 -5.01 -4.92 -9.84
CA THR A 58 -4.96 -4.62 -11.29
C THR A 58 -5.25 -3.15 -11.61
N SER A 59 -5.97 -2.44 -10.73
CA SER A 59 -6.43 -1.06 -10.96
C SER A 59 -6.67 -0.31 -9.65
N PRO A 60 -6.60 1.05 -9.65
CA PRO A 60 -6.97 1.85 -8.49
C PRO A 60 -8.42 1.62 -8.02
N GLU A 61 -9.35 1.37 -8.94
CA GLU A 61 -10.75 1.08 -8.63
C GLU A 61 -10.89 -0.25 -7.88
N GLU A 62 -10.18 -1.29 -8.33
CA GLU A 62 -10.10 -2.57 -7.62
C GLU A 62 -9.40 -2.42 -6.27
N ALA A 63 -8.32 -1.64 -6.21
CA ALA A 63 -7.62 -1.36 -4.95
C ALA A 63 -8.57 -0.72 -3.92
N LEU A 64 -9.35 0.25 -4.35
CA LEU A 64 -10.29 0.96 -3.50
C LEU A 64 -11.41 0.03 -3.03
N ARG A 65 -11.97 -0.78 -3.94
CA ARG A 65 -12.98 -1.79 -3.60
C ARG A 65 -12.47 -2.79 -2.56
N PHE A 66 -11.26 -3.31 -2.73
CA PHE A 66 -10.65 -4.25 -1.79
C PHE A 66 -10.35 -3.60 -0.44
N ALA A 67 -9.75 -2.41 -0.44
CA ALA A 67 -9.41 -1.70 0.79
C ALA A 67 -10.67 -1.35 1.62
N ILE A 68 -11.72 -0.85 0.97
CA ILE A 68 -12.99 -0.55 1.64
C ILE A 68 -13.63 -1.83 2.17
N TYR A 69 -13.71 -2.89 1.35
CA TYR A 69 -14.30 -4.16 1.78
C TYR A 69 -13.60 -4.72 3.03
N LEU A 70 -12.27 -4.81 3.01
CA LEU A 70 -11.51 -5.36 4.13
C LEU A 70 -11.59 -4.46 5.38
N ASN A 71 -11.54 -3.14 5.22
CA ASN A 71 -11.70 -2.20 6.33
C ASN A 71 -13.08 -2.33 6.97
N ASP A 72 -14.14 -2.35 6.16
CA ASP A 72 -15.52 -2.38 6.63
C ASP A 72 -15.91 -3.74 7.22
N HIS A 73 -15.26 -4.81 6.77
CA HIS A 73 -15.50 -6.16 7.25
C HIS A 73 -14.82 -6.44 8.61
N TYR A 74 -13.58 -6.00 8.80
CA TYR A 74 -12.79 -6.36 9.99
C TYR A 74 -12.64 -5.23 11.01
N SER A 75 -12.64 -3.97 10.60
CA SER A 75 -12.36 -2.87 11.51
C SER A 75 -13.60 -2.52 12.33
N ILE A 76 -13.44 -2.44 13.66
CA ILE A 76 -14.51 -2.03 14.58
C ILE A 76 -14.96 -0.58 14.34
N ASP A 77 -14.05 0.25 13.84
CA ASP A 77 -14.28 1.62 13.40
C ASP A 77 -14.43 1.74 11.86
N GLY A 78 -14.73 0.62 11.19
CA GLY A 78 -15.07 0.59 9.77
C GLY A 78 -16.51 1.03 9.49
N ARG A 79 -16.91 1.06 8.21
CA ARG A 79 -18.23 1.55 7.75
C ARG A 79 -18.52 2.97 8.23
N ASP A 80 -17.46 3.76 8.33
CA ASP A 80 -17.47 5.13 8.82
C ASP A 80 -16.83 6.06 7.79
N ALA A 81 -17.25 7.32 7.78
CA ALA A 81 -16.73 8.34 6.87
C ALA A 81 -15.19 8.44 6.92
N ASN A 82 -14.58 8.29 8.10
CA ASN A 82 -13.12 8.30 8.23
C ASN A 82 -12.47 7.11 7.55
N GLY A 83 -13.11 5.94 7.52
CA GLY A 83 -12.63 4.76 6.80
C GLY A 83 -12.59 5.00 5.28
N TYR A 84 -13.68 5.52 4.71
CA TYR A 84 -13.76 5.87 3.30
C TYR A 84 -12.73 6.94 2.92
N VAL A 85 -12.66 8.04 3.71
CA VAL A 85 -11.70 9.12 3.47
C VAL A 85 -10.26 8.63 3.64
N GLY A 86 -9.98 7.74 4.60
CA GLY A 86 -8.66 7.13 4.80
C GLY A 86 -8.21 6.27 3.61
N CYS A 87 -9.12 5.48 3.03
CA CYS A 87 -8.85 4.72 1.81
C CYS A 87 -8.61 5.67 0.62
N MET A 88 -9.44 6.70 0.47
CA MET A 88 -9.31 7.71 -0.60
C MET A 88 -8.04 8.55 -0.47
N TRP A 89 -7.62 8.90 0.74
CA TRP A 89 -6.33 9.55 0.99
C TRP A 89 -5.18 8.65 0.56
N SER A 90 -5.26 7.36 0.90
CA SER A 90 -4.18 6.40 0.65
C SER A 90 -4.01 6.07 -0.84
N ILE A 91 -5.12 5.84 -1.55
CA ILE A 91 -5.16 5.32 -2.93
C ILE A 91 -5.33 6.44 -3.94
N CYS A 92 -6.19 7.42 -3.66
CA CYS A 92 -6.55 8.48 -4.60
C CYS A 92 -5.87 9.82 -4.28
N GLY A 93 -5.23 9.96 -3.11
CA GLY A 93 -4.54 11.18 -2.70
C GLY A 93 -5.48 12.29 -2.23
N VAL A 94 -6.72 11.97 -1.86
CA VAL A 94 -7.67 12.96 -1.31
C VAL A 94 -7.09 13.59 -0.06
N HIS A 95 -7.10 14.93 0.01
CA HIS A 95 -6.47 15.72 1.08
C HIS A 95 -4.95 15.54 1.24
N ASP A 96 -4.26 14.92 0.27
CA ASP A 96 -2.79 14.92 0.18
C ASP A 96 -2.32 15.77 -1.00
N GLN A 97 -1.06 16.18 -0.97
CA GLN A 97 -0.40 16.83 -2.09
C GLN A 97 0.14 15.82 -3.10
N GLY A 98 0.52 16.28 -4.28
CA GLY A 98 1.23 15.46 -5.27
C GLY A 98 2.70 15.24 -4.89
N TRP A 99 3.18 14.02 -5.10
CA TRP A 99 4.56 13.60 -4.84
C TRP A 99 5.33 13.30 -6.14
N ALA A 100 6.62 12.99 -6.00
CA ALA A 100 7.46 12.55 -7.12
C ALA A 100 6.83 11.35 -7.83
N GLU A 101 6.83 11.38 -9.16
CA GLU A 101 6.15 10.38 -9.98
C GLU A 101 6.86 9.02 -9.88
N ARG A 102 6.08 7.95 -9.66
CA ARG A 102 6.55 6.56 -9.63
C ARG A 102 5.63 5.66 -10.46
N ALA A 103 6.19 4.57 -10.98
CA ALA A 103 5.39 3.53 -11.63
C ALA A 103 4.28 3.05 -10.68
N VAL A 104 3.11 2.74 -11.24
CA VAL A 104 1.87 2.34 -10.55
C VAL A 104 1.22 3.46 -9.73
N PHE A 105 1.98 4.21 -8.92
CA PHE A 105 1.45 5.25 -8.04
C PHE A 105 1.20 6.59 -8.75
N GLY A 106 1.85 6.86 -9.87
CA GLY A 106 1.91 8.22 -10.41
C GLY A 106 2.43 9.18 -9.33
N LYS A 107 1.66 10.22 -8.99
CA LYS A 107 2.00 11.22 -7.95
C LYS A 107 1.43 10.91 -6.56
N ILE A 108 0.83 9.74 -6.34
CA ILE A 108 0.33 9.36 -5.02
C ILE A 108 1.52 9.12 -4.08
N ARG A 109 1.41 9.56 -2.82
CA ARG A 109 2.45 9.36 -1.81
C ARG A 109 2.80 7.88 -1.69
N TYR A 110 4.07 7.55 -1.92
CA TYR A 110 4.57 6.19 -1.80
C TYR A 110 5.01 5.85 -0.37
N MET A 111 4.76 4.61 0.05
CA MET A 111 5.29 4.04 1.29
C MET A 111 5.91 2.67 1.00
N ASN A 112 7.06 2.38 1.61
CA ASN A 112 7.74 1.12 1.44
C ASN A 112 8.20 0.54 2.79
N TYR A 113 8.53 -0.74 2.75
CA TYR A 113 8.96 -1.53 3.89
C TYR A 113 10.13 -0.88 4.65
N ASN A 114 11.19 -0.48 3.91
CA ASN A 114 12.37 0.15 4.49
C ASN A 114 12.06 1.50 5.13
N GLY A 115 11.04 2.22 4.65
CA GLY A 115 10.52 3.42 5.28
C GLY A 115 9.82 3.14 6.61
N CYS A 116 9.13 2.01 6.73
CA CYS A 116 8.51 1.58 7.99
C CYS A 116 9.57 1.17 9.02
N LYS A 117 10.60 0.42 8.61
CA LYS A 117 11.76 0.05 9.44
C LYS A 117 12.45 1.25 10.10
N ARG A 118 12.47 2.41 9.45
CA ARG A 118 13.05 3.65 10.01
C ARG A 118 12.14 4.37 11.02
N LYS A 119 10.87 4.00 11.12
CA LYS A 119 9.86 4.69 11.94
C LYS A 119 9.46 3.92 13.18
N PHE A 120 9.49 2.59 13.16
CA PHE A 120 9.19 1.75 14.32
C PHE A 120 9.83 0.36 14.16
N ASP A 121 9.82 -0.43 15.24
CA ASP A 121 10.37 -1.78 15.24
C ASP A 121 9.45 -2.76 14.50
N VAL A 122 9.71 -2.91 13.20
CA VAL A 122 9.00 -3.85 12.32
C VAL A 122 9.20 -5.29 12.76
N LYS A 123 10.39 -5.66 13.27
CA LYS A 123 10.67 -7.05 13.67
C LYS A 123 9.83 -7.44 14.88
N ALA A 124 9.76 -6.56 15.88
CA ALA A 124 8.92 -6.77 17.05
C ALA A 124 7.43 -6.83 16.67
N PHE A 125 6.98 -5.97 15.76
CA PHE A 125 5.59 -5.98 15.27
C PHE A 125 5.27 -7.29 14.53
N VAL A 126 6.14 -7.73 13.61
CA VAL A 126 5.97 -9.00 12.89
C VAL A 126 6.00 -10.20 13.84
N ALA A 127 6.91 -10.22 14.81
CA ALA A 127 6.97 -11.28 15.82
C ALA A 127 5.69 -11.37 16.67
N ARG A 128 5.05 -10.23 16.96
CA ARG A 128 3.80 -10.18 17.71
C ARG A 128 2.60 -10.76 16.94
N TYR A 129 2.47 -10.48 15.65
CA TYR A 129 1.30 -10.89 14.87
C TYR A 129 1.52 -12.13 14.01
N GLY A 130 2.77 -12.47 13.71
CA GLY A 130 3.16 -13.72 13.04
C GLY A 130 2.93 -13.73 11.53
N GLY A 131 2.84 -12.58 10.86
CA GLY A 131 2.75 -12.55 9.40
C GLY A 131 4.01 -13.13 8.78
N GLN A 132 3.85 -14.12 7.90
CA GLN A 132 4.97 -14.74 7.18
C GLN A 132 5.06 -14.16 5.78
N ALA A 133 6.26 -14.07 5.21
CA ALA A 133 6.41 -13.73 3.80
C ALA A 133 6.14 -14.98 2.94
N HIS A 134 5.10 -14.94 2.11
CA HIS A 134 4.73 -16.04 1.23
C HIS A 134 5.44 -15.92 -0.12
N VAL A 135 5.93 -17.04 -0.64
CA VAL A 135 6.53 -17.09 -1.97
C VAL A 135 5.41 -16.96 -3.00
N HIS A 136 5.41 -15.85 -3.73
CA HIS A 136 4.53 -15.64 -4.87
C HIS A 136 5.34 -15.55 -6.15
N ALA A 137 4.82 -16.14 -7.23
CA ALA A 137 5.37 -15.93 -8.55
C ALA A 137 5.29 -14.42 -8.87
N PRO A 138 6.42 -13.75 -9.16
CA PRO A 138 6.36 -12.35 -9.52
C PRO A 138 5.55 -12.18 -10.80
N GLY A 139 4.76 -11.11 -10.84
CA GLY A 139 4.18 -10.60 -12.07
C GLY A 139 5.27 -10.26 -13.10
N PRO A 140 4.90 -10.00 -14.35
CA PRO A 140 5.86 -9.73 -15.41
C PRO A 140 6.80 -8.57 -15.05
N PRO A 141 8.10 -8.62 -15.41
CA PRO A 141 9.10 -7.67 -14.96
C PRO A 141 8.67 -6.22 -15.20
N ILE A 142 8.77 -5.40 -14.16
CA ILE A 142 8.48 -3.96 -14.22
C ILE A 142 9.61 -3.27 -15.00
N PRO A 143 9.32 -2.46 -16.03
CA PRO A 143 10.34 -1.64 -16.67
C PRO A 143 10.99 -0.68 -15.67
N ALA A 144 12.29 -0.44 -15.78
CA ALA A 144 13.00 0.52 -14.92
C ALA A 144 12.26 1.86 -14.84
N SER A 145 12.10 2.39 -13.63
CA SER A 145 11.33 3.62 -13.38
C SER A 145 11.84 4.75 -14.26
N ARG A 146 10.93 5.48 -14.92
CA ARG A 146 11.23 6.74 -15.61
C ARG A 146 11.50 7.85 -14.59
N THR A 147 12.53 7.72 -13.78
CA THR A 147 13.04 8.85 -13.00
C THR A 147 13.69 9.80 -14.00
N LYS A 148 12.99 10.89 -14.36
CA LYS A 148 13.65 12.00 -15.05
C LYS A 148 14.78 12.50 -14.14
N PRO A 149 16.01 12.71 -14.66
CA PRO A 149 17.11 13.21 -13.86
C PRO A 149 16.71 14.54 -13.21
N ILE A 150 17.07 14.69 -11.93
CA ILE A 150 16.91 15.93 -11.18
C ILE A 150 17.69 17.00 -11.96
N LYS A 151 17.00 18.02 -12.48
CA LYS A 151 17.68 19.17 -13.08
C LYS A 151 18.44 19.88 -11.96
N GLU A 152 19.76 19.96 -12.09
CA GLU A 152 20.59 20.77 -11.20
C GLU A 152 20.08 22.22 -11.17
N PRO A 153 20.10 22.88 -10.00
CA PRO A 153 19.72 24.28 -9.92
C PRO A 153 20.72 25.11 -10.72
N LYS A 154 20.23 25.80 -11.75
CA LYS A 154 21.02 26.79 -12.49
C LYS A 154 21.58 27.79 -11.48
N ARG A 155 22.91 27.82 -11.33
CA ARG A 155 23.59 28.92 -10.63
C ARG A 155 23.17 30.22 -11.31
N ARG A 156 22.52 31.10 -10.55
CA ARG A 156 22.34 32.50 -10.96
C ARG A 156 23.73 33.11 -11.07
N ILE A 157 24.04 33.61 -12.26
CA ILE A 157 25.12 34.58 -12.51
C ILE A 157 24.53 35.95 -12.20
#